data_AF-G9KC94-F1
#
_entry.id   AF-G9KC94-F1
#
_cell.length_a   1.000
_cell.length_b   1.000
_cell.length_c   1.000
_cell.angle_alpha   90.00
_cell.angle_beta   90.00
_cell.angle_gamma   90.00
#
_symmetry.space_group_name_H-M   'P 1'
#
loop_
_entity.id
_entity.type
_entity.pdbx_description
1 polymer ?
#
loop_
_entity_poly.entity_id
_entity_poly.type
_entity_poly.pdbx_seq_one_letter_code
_entity_poly.pdbx_strand_id
1 'polypeptide(L)'
;NANPEWNQVVNLQIKFPSVCEKIKLTIYDWDRLTKNDVVGTTYLHLSKIAASGGEVEANTGETEVGFVPTFGPCYLNLYGSPREYTGFPDPYDELNNGKGEGVAYRGRILVELSTFLEKTPPDKKLEPISNDDLLVVEKYQRRRKYSLSAVFHSATMLQDVGEAIQFEVSIGNYGNKFDTTCKPLASTTQYSRAVFDGNYYYYLPWAHTKPVVTLTSYWEDISHRLDAVNILLAMAEQLQLNLEALKAGMQGKVPANQLAEIWLKLIDEVIEDTRYTLPLLEGKANVTILDTQIQKLRSRSLSQIHEAAVRMRSEATEVKSTLAEIEDWLEKLLQLTEEPQNSMPDVIIWMIRGEKRLAYARIPAHQVLYSTSGETASGKYCGKTQTILLKYPQEKTHGPKVPVELRVNIWLGLSAVEKKFNSFAEGTFTVFAEMYENQALMFGKWGTSGLVGRHKFSDVTGKIKLKREFFLPPKGWEWEGDWIVDPERSLLTEADAGHTEFTDEVYQNESRYPGGEWKPAEDTYTDA
;
A
#
# COMPACT_ATOMS: atom_id res chain seq x y z
N ASN A 1 -8.24 -15.65 19.82
CA ASN A 1 -6.92 -16.14 19.34
C ASN A 1 -6.57 -15.32 18.10
N ALA A 2 -5.44 -14.58 18.09
CA ALA A 2 -5.08 -13.70 16.98
C ALA A 2 -4.39 -14.42 15.79
N ASN A 3 -3.93 -15.66 15.99
CA ASN A 3 -3.31 -16.49 14.96
C ASN A 3 -3.97 -17.89 14.99
N PRO A 4 -5.21 -18.02 14.50
CA PRO A 4 -5.89 -19.30 14.46
C PRO A 4 -5.28 -20.24 13.41
N GLU A 5 -5.15 -21.52 13.76
CA GLU A 5 -4.80 -22.60 12.85
C GLU A 5 -5.99 -23.57 12.80
N TRP A 6 -6.69 -23.60 11.66
CA TRP A 6 -7.83 -24.50 11.48
C TRP A 6 -7.41 -25.86 10.97
N ASN A 7 -6.50 -25.91 9.98
CA ASN A 7 -6.02 -27.12 9.34
C ASN A 7 -7.18 -28.04 8.90
N GLN A 8 -8.17 -27.45 8.20
CA GLN A 8 -9.42 -28.09 7.81
C GLN A 8 -9.68 -27.97 6.32
N VAL A 9 -10.26 -29.01 5.74
CA VAL A 9 -10.83 -29.03 4.40
C VAL A 9 -12.34 -28.76 4.51
N VAL A 10 -12.85 -27.89 3.64
CA VAL A 10 -14.27 -27.56 3.53
C VAL A 10 -14.77 -28.06 2.16
N ASN A 11 -15.60 -29.10 2.18
CA ASN A 11 -16.17 -29.69 0.96
C ASN A 11 -17.48 -28.99 0.58
N LEU A 12 -17.49 -28.33 -0.58
CA LEU A 12 -18.64 -27.62 -1.13
C LEU A 12 -19.12 -28.28 -2.43
N GLN A 13 -20.42 -28.54 -2.51
CA GLN A 13 -21.04 -29.10 -3.71
C GLN A 13 -21.63 -27.98 -4.57
N ILE A 14 -21.13 -27.85 -5.80
CA ILE A 14 -21.56 -26.83 -6.74
C ILE A 14 -21.85 -27.52 -8.07
N LYS A 15 -22.95 -27.16 -8.73
CA LYS A 15 -23.23 -27.62 -10.09
C LYS A 15 -22.32 -26.89 -11.07
N PHE A 16 -21.63 -27.63 -11.92
CA PHE A 16 -20.79 -27.09 -12.99
C PHE A 16 -21.43 -27.37 -14.37
N PRO A 17 -21.54 -26.40 -15.29
CA PRO A 17 -21.08 -25.01 -15.17
C PRO A 17 -21.91 -24.24 -14.12
N SER A 18 -21.22 -23.39 -13.34
CA SER A 18 -21.84 -22.60 -12.27
C SER A 18 -22.08 -21.17 -12.75
N VAL A 19 -23.18 -20.56 -12.29
CA VAL A 19 -23.42 -19.12 -12.42
C VAL A 19 -22.73 -18.31 -11.33
N CYS A 20 -22.01 -18.96 -10.41
CA CYS A 20 -21.21 -18.28 -9.40
C CYS A 20 -20.04 -17.56 -10.07
N GLU A 21 -19.85 -16.27 -9.76
CA GLU A 21 -18.70 -15.50 -10.24
C GLU A 21 -17.55 -15.46 -9.24
N LYS A 22 -17.87 -15.57 -7.94
CA LYS A 22 -16.89 -15.42 -6.85
C LYS A 22 -17.25 -16.20 -5.60
N ILE A 23 -16.23 -16.60 -4.86
CA ILE A 23 -16.32 -17.17 -3.51
C ILE A 23 -15.96 -16.07 -2.51
N LYS A 24 -16.87 -15.77 -1.58
CA LYS A 24 -16.65 -14.79 -0.49
C LYS A 24 -16.14 -15.53 0.75
N LEU A 25 -14.97 -15.14 1.24
CA LEU A 25 -14.39 -15.63 2.49
C LEU A 25 -14.47 -14.52 3.54
N THR A 26 -15.13 -14.79 4.67
CA THR A 26 -15.35 -13.80 5.74
C THR A 26 -14.91 -14.39 7.07
N ILE A 27 -14.04 -13.66 7.78
CA ILE A 27 -13.56 -14.05 9.11
C ILE A 27 -14.37 -13.33 10.17
N TYR A 28 -14.81 -14.08 11.17
CA TYR A 28 -15.60 -13.58 12.29
C TYR A 28 -14.81 -13.72 13.60
N ASP A 29 -14.90 -12.70 14.44
CA ASP A 29 -14.59 -12.83 15.85
C ASP A 29 -15.85 -13.31 16.58
N TRP A 30 -15.71 -14.37 17.36
CA TRP A 30 -16.84 -14.98 18.04
C TRP A 30 -17.00 -14.36 19.42
N ASP A 31 -18.18 -13.82 19.67
CA ASP A 31 -18.53 -13.26 20.96
C ASP A 31 -19.58 -14.09 21.68
N ARG A 32 -19.39 -14.25 22.99
CA ARG A 32 -20.31 -15.04 23.82
C ARG A 32 -21.62 -14.32 24.12
N LEU A 33 -21.58 -12.99 24.27
CA LEU A 33 -22.70 -12.16 24.77
C LEU A 33 -23.22 -11.17 23.72
N THR A 34 -22.41 -10.86 22.71
CA THR A 34 -22.72 -9.94 21.62
C THR A 34 -22.81 -10.69 20.30
N LYS A 35 -23.21 -9.99 19.23
CA LYS A 35 -23.18 -10.53 17.88
C LYS A 35 -21.73 -10.72 17.46
N ASN A 36 -21.43 -11.79 16.74
CA ASN A 36 -20.11 -11.99 16.15
C ASN A 36 -19.77 -10.83 15.21
N ASP A 37 -18.58 -10.27 15.40
CA ASP A 37 -18.08 -9.15 14.62
C ASP A 37 -17.29 -9.63 13.41
N VAL A 38 -17.45 -8.94 12.28
CA VAL A 38 -16.70 -9.27 11.07
C VAL A 38 -15.30 -8.68 11.19
N VAL A 39 -14.27 -9.52 11.14
CA VAL A 39 -12.88 -9.08 11.19
C VAL A 39 -12.42 -8.56 9.84
N GLY A 40 -12.84 -9.22 8.75
CA GLY A 40 -12.49 -8.86 7.38
C GLY A 40 -13.02 -9.85 6.36
N THR A 41 -13.06 -9.41 5.11
CA THR A 41 -13.59 -10.15 3.96
C THR A 41 -12.59 -10.16 2.81
N THR A 42 -12.50 -11.27 2.09
CA THR A 42 -11.79 -11.37 0.80
C THR A 42 -12.58 -12.21 -0.20
N TYR A 43 -12.17 -12.20 -1.46
CA TYR A 43 -12.89 -12.82 -2.57
C TYR A 43 -11.94 -13.62 -3.47
N LEU A 44 -12.38 -14.79 -3.89
CA LEU A 44 -11.79 -15.52 -5.01
C LEU A 44 -12.72 -15.37 -6.22
N HIS A 45 -12.24 -14.75 -7.28
CA HIS A 45 -12.99 -14.58 -8.52
C HIS A 45 -12.76 -15.79 -9.43
N LEU A 46 -13.82 -16.54 -9.75
CA LEU A 46 -13.72 -17.78 -10.51
C LEU A 46 -13.20 -17.53 -11.94
N SER A 47 -13.54 -16.40 -12.54
CA SER A 47 -13.02 -15.98 -13.85
C SER A 47 -11.52 -15.73 -13.89
N LYS A 48 -10.88 -15.50 -12.74
CA LYS A 48 -9.43 -15.24 -12.64
C LYS A 48 -8.62 -16.51 -12.33
N ILE A 49 -9.29 -17.60 -11.96
CA ILE A 49 -8.66 -18.83 -11.48
C ILE A 49 -9.12 -20.07 -12.25
N ALA A 50 -9.78 -19.87 -13.38
CA ALA A 50 -10.25 -20.89 -14.31
C ALA A 50 -10.16 -20.35 -15.73
N ALA A 51 -10.07 -21.25 -16.72
CA ALA A 51 -10.17 -20.90 -18.12
C ALA A 51 -11.15 -21.85 -18.82
N SER A 52 -12.13 -21.30 -19.54
CA SER A 52 -13.00 -22.08 -20.40
C SER A 52 -12.20 -22.51 -21.63
N GLY A 53 -11.97 -23.81 -21.80
CA GLY A 53 -11.34 -24.33 -23.00
C GLY A 53 -12.23 -24.14 -24.23
N GLY A 54 -11.63 -24.22 -25.41
CA GLY A 54 -12.36 -24.21 -26.68
C GLY A 54 -12.08 -23.01 -27.60
N GLU A 55 -11.21 -22.07 -27.23
CA GLU A 55 -10.62 -21.17 -28.23
C GLU A 55 -9.74 -22.00 -29.16
N VAL A 56 -10.05 -21.97 -30.45
CA VAL A 56 -9.24 -22.65 -31.48
C VAL A 56 -8.16 -21.66 -31.88
N GLU A 57 -6.90 -22.05 -31.69
CA GLU A 57 -5.78 -21.28 -32.21
C GLU A 57 -5.89 -21.21 -33.75
N ALA A 58 -6.08 -20.01 -34.29
CA ALA A 58 -6.29 -19.78 -35.72
C ALA A 58 -5.13 -20.28 -36.60
N ASN A 59 -3.92 -20.40 -36.03
CA ASN A 59 -2.71 -20.79 -36.75
C ASN A 59 -2.39 -22.30 -36.64
N THR A 60 -2.73 -22.96 -35.53
CA THR A 60 -2.36 -24.37 -35.25
C THR A 60 -3.55 -25.32 -35.32
N GLY A 61 -4.78 -24.81 -35.19
CA GLY A 61 -5.99 -25.62 -35.10
C GLY A 61 -6.13 -26.40 -33.79
N GLU A 62 -5.25 -26.17 -32.82
CA GLU A 62 -5.35 -26.80 -31.50
C GLU A 62 -6.44 -26.12 -30.66
N THR A 63 -7.34 -26.93 -30.09
CA THR A 63 -8.35 -26.45 -29.15
C THR A 63 -7.74 -26.25 -27.78
N GLU A 64 -7.91 -25.05 -27.23
CA GLU A 64 -7.45 -24.75 -25.89
C GLU A 64 -8.05 -25.73 -24.87
N VAL A 65 -7.18 -26.45 -24.15
CA VAL A 65 -7.56 -27.23 -22.98
C VAL A 65 -7.66 -26.27 -21.81
N GLY A 66 -8.90 -25.86 -21.50
CA GLY A 66 -9.20 -25.05 -20.32
C GLY A 66 -8.89 -25.78 -19.02
N PHE A 67 -8.97 -25.06 -17.91
CA PHE A 67 -8.79 -25.62 -16.57
C PHE A 67 -9.92 -25.18 -15.63
N VAL A 68 -10.32 -26.10 -14.76
CA VAL A 68 -11.32 -25.85 -13.71
C VAL A 68 -10.76 -24.90 -12.64
N PRO A 69 -11.63 -24.23 -11.86
CA PRO A 69 -11.17 -23.34 -10.79
C PRO A 69 -10.13 -23.99 -9.88
N THR A 70 -8.94 -23.39 -9.78
CA THR A 70 -7.86 -23.85 -8.92
C THR A 70 -7.12 -22.66 -8.31
N PHE A 71 -6.76 -22.73 -7.03
CA PHE A 71 -6.04 -21.65 -6.34
C PHE A 71 -5.14 -22.20 -5.25
N GLY A 72 -3.97 -21.59 -5.06
CA GLY A 72 -3.13 -21.84 -3.90
C GLY A 72 -2.42 -23.20 -3.88
N PRO A 73 -1.84 -23.59 -2.73
CA PRO A 73 -1.85 -22.89 -1.44
C PRO A 73 -1.22 -21.48 -1.51
N CYS A 74 -1.99 -20.45 -1.16
CA CYS A 74 -1.53 -19.06 -1.17
C CYS A 74 -2.25 -18.23 -0.10
N TYR A 75 -1.55 -17.26 0.49
CA TYR A 75 -2.19 -16.31 1.40
C TYR A 75 -3.07 -15.33 0.64
N LEU A 76 -4.24 -15.07 1.19
CA LEU A 76 -5.14 -13.98 0.81
C LEU A 76 -5.13 -12.92 1.90
N ASN A 77 -4.88 -11.67 1.50
CA ASN A 77 -4.91 -10.53 2.40
C ASN A 77 -6.36 -10.10 2.66
N LEU A 78 -6.65 -9.76 3.92
CA LEU A 78 -7.94 -9.24 4.38
C LEU A 78 -7.77 -7.76 4.69
N TYR A 79 -8.65 -6.94 4.13
CA TYR A 79 -8.73 -5.52 4.43
C TYR A 79 -10.13 -5.16 4.94
N GLY A 80 -10.22 -4.11 5.75
CA GLY A 80 -11.45 -3.69 6.40
C GLY A 80 -11.32 -2.32 7.04
N SER A 81 -12.08 -2.08 8.10
CA SER A 81 -12.09 -0.82 8.84
C SER A 81 -10.81 -0.60 9.66
N PRO A 82 -10.50 0.66 10.05
CA PRO A 82 -9.43 0.95 11.00
C PRO A 82 -9.58 0.16 12.30
N ARG A 83 -8.46 -0.07 13.00
CA ARG A 83 -8.44 -0.88 14.25
C ARG A 83 -8.60 -0.04 15.53
N GLU A 84 -8.87 1.26 15.41
CA GLU A 84 -9.05 2.11 16.59
C GLU A 84 -10.38 1.82 17.28
N TYR A 85 -10.32 1.28 18.51
CA TYR A 85 -11.49 1.12 19.35
C TYR A 85 -11.75 2.42 20.12
N THR A 86 -12.84 3.12 19.77
CA THR A 86 -13.23 4.38 20.42
C THR A 86 -14.31 4.21 21.49
N GLY A 87 -14.75 2.97 21.75
CA GLY A 87 -15.88 2.67 22.65
C GLY A 87 -17.26 2.96 22.03
N PHE A 88 -17.31 3.51 20.82
CA PHE A 88 -18.52 3.70 20.02
C PHE A 88 -18.58 2.69 18.86
N PRO A 89 -19.77 2.46 18.27
CA PRO A 89 -19.88 1.65 17.05
C PRO A 89 -18.95 2.19 15.96
N ASP A 90 -18.19 1.29 15.33
CA ASP A 90 -17.27 1.65 14.25
C ASP A 90 -18.08 2.19 13.05
N PRO A 91 -17.92 3.47 12.68
CA PRO A 91 -18.65 4.06 11.55
C PRO A 91 -18.26 3.40 10.22
N TYR A 92 -17.14 2.66 10.17
CA TYR A 92 -16.57 2.02 8.99
C TYR A 92 -16.83 0.51 8.92
N ASP A 93 -17.69 -0.07 9.78
CA ASP A 93 -17.88 -1.53 9.86
C ASP A 93 -18.39 -2.18 8.55
N GLU A 94 -19.01 -1.41 7.66
CA GLU A 94 -19.36 -1.89 6.32
C GLU A 94 -18.13 -2.35 5.51
N LEU A 95 -16.96 -1.73 5.74
CA LEU A 95 -15.70 -2.10 5.08
C LEU A 95 -15.27 -3.52 5.47
N ASN A 96 -15.50 -3.95 6.71
CA ASN A 96 -15.18 -5.32 7.17
C ASN A 96 -15.98 -6.37 6.40
N ASN A 97 -17.19 -6.01 5.97
CA ASN A 97 -18.10 -6.86 5.20
C ASN A 97 -17.75 -6.92 3.69
N GLY A 98 -16.71 -6.21 3.26
CA GLY A 98 -16.29 -6.07 1.86
C GLY A 98 -17.15 -5.09 1.06
N LYS A 99 -17.85 -4.16 1.71
CA LYS A 99 -18.58 -3.08 1.04
C LYS A 99 -17.68 -1.86 0.90
N GLY A 100 -17.08 -1.69 -0.27
CA GLY A 100 -16.07 -0.64 -0.51
C GLY A 100 -14.64 -1.14 -0.31
N GLU A 101 -13.68 -0.25 -0.46
CA GLU A 101 -12.26 -0.57 -0.30
C GLU A 101 -11.90 -0.62 1.19
N GLY A 102 -11.40 -1.77 1.67
CA GLY A 102 -10.83 -1.87 3.01
C GLY A 102 -9.62 -0.95 3.16
N VAL A 103 -9.63 -0.10 4.19
CA VAL A 103 -8.64 0.96 4.43
C VAL A 103 -7.50 0.53 5.33
N ALA A 104 -7.67 -0.57 6.08
CA ALA A 104 -6.66 -1.10 6.98
C ALA A 104 -6.50 -2.61 6.79
N TYR A 105 -5.26 -3.10 6.95
CA TYR A 105 -4.96 -4.53 6.92
C TYR A 105 -5.55 -5.21 8.17
N ARG A 106 -6.35 -6.25 7.95
CA ARG A 106 -7.07 -7.01 9.00
C ARG A 106 -6.46 -8.36 9.28
N GLY A 107 -5.60 -8.87 8.40
CA GLY A 107 -4.93 -10.15 8.54
C GLY A 107 -4.79 -10.84 7.20
N ARG A 108 -4.46 -12.13 7.22
CA ARG A 108 -4.39 -12.96 6.03
C ARG A 108 -4.73 -14.41 6.35
N ILE A 109 -5.23 -15.13 5.37
CA ILE A 109 -5.59 -16.55 5.47
C ILE A 109 -4.91 -17.35 4.38
N LEU A 110 -4.35 -18.51 4.73
CA LEU A 110 -3.76 -19.43 3.76
C LEU A 110 -4.86 -20.34 3.24
N VAL A 111 -5.08 -20.35 1.92
CA VAL A 111 -6.18 -21.07 1.29
C VAL A 111 -5.69 -21.83 0.06
N GLU A 112 -6.24 -23.02 -0.13
CA GLU A 112 -6.17 -23.79 -1.37
C GLU A 112 -7.61 -24.08 -1.85
N LEU A 113 -7.84 -23.96 -3.15
CA LEU A 113 -9.07 -24.38 -3.82
C LEU A 113 -8.72 -25.42 -4.87
N SER A 114 -9.30 -26.61 -4.71
CA SER A 114 -9.19 -27.70 -5.67
C SER A 114 -10.59 -28.12 -6.13
N THR A 115 -10.77 -28.21 -7.45
CA THR A 115 -12.05 -28.59 -8.06
C THR A 115 -11.97 -30.00 -8.61
N PHE A 116 -12.88 -30.86 -8.16
CA PHE A 116 -13.02 -32.24 -8.63
C PHE A 116 -14.36 -32.42 -9.35
N LEU A 117 -14.32 -32.96 -10.57
CA LEU A 117 -15.51 -33.25 -11.37
C LEU A 117 -16.00 -34.68 -11.07
N GLU A 118 -16.52 -34.88 -9.86
CA GLU A 118 -16.98 -36.20 -9.40
C GLU A 118 -18.51 -36.32 -9.37
N LYS A 119 -19.02 -37.53 -9.65
CA LYS A 119 -20.47 -37.84 -9.57
C LYS A 119 -20.96 -38.03 -8.14
N THR A 120 -20.08 -38.48 -7.25
CA THR A 120 -20.39 -38.72 -5.85
C THR A 120 -19.60 -37.72 -5.01
N PRO A 121 -20.27 -36.79 -4.32
CA PRO A 121 -19.56 -35.82 -3.52
C PRO A 121 -19.04 -36.43 -2.21
N PRO A 122 -18.03 -35.83 -1.56
CA PRO A 122 -17.57 -36.26 -0.24
C PRO A 122 -18.69 -36.24 0.80
N ASP A 123 -18.76 -37.28 1.64
CA ASP A 123 -19.78 -37.42 2.70
C ASP A 123 -19.60 -36.36 3.81
N LYS A 124 -18.36 -35.95 4.07
CA LYS A 124 -18.02 -35.01 5.13
C LYS A 124 -17.89 -33.59 4.57
N LYS A 125 -18.66 -32.66 5.14
CA LYS A 125 -18.53 -31.23 4.83
C LYS A 125 -17.25 -30.59 5.37
N LEU A 126 -16.76 -31.10 6.50
CA LEU A 126 -15.60 -30.61 7.21
C LEU A 126 -14.76 -31.81 7.66
N GLU A 127 -13.47 -31.75 7.37
CA GLU A 127 -12.51 -32.78 7.76
C GLU A 127 -11.14 -32.17 8.07
N PRO A 128 -10.36 -32.76 8.99
CA PRO A 128 -9.00 -32.30 9.26
C PRO A 128 -8.07 -32.62 8.08
N ILE A 129 -7.14 -31.71 7.80
CA ILE A 129 -6.04 -31.95 6.85
C ILE A 129 -5.08 -32.97 7.47
N SER A 130 -4.55 -33.88 6.64
CA SER A 130 -3.58 -34.87 7.11
C SER A 130 -2.24 -34.22 7.49
N ASN A 131 -1.49 -34.81 8.43
CA ASN A 131 -0.18 -34.27 8.82
C ASN A 131 0.82 -34.23 7.64
N ASP A 132 0.72 -35.19 6.72
CA ASP A 132 1.59 -35.25 5.55
C ASP A 132 1.31 -34.06 4.62
N ASP A 133 0.03 -33.72 4.40
CA ASP A 133 -0.36 -32.55 3.60
C ASP A 133 0.06 -31.24 4.28
N LEU A 134 -0.03 -31.15 5.62
CA LEU A 134 0.44 -29.98 6.36
C LEU A 134 1.95 -29.74 6.14
N LEU A 135 2.77 -30.81 6.15
CA LEU A 135 4.20 -30.71 5.87
C LEU A 135 4.47 -30.24 4.44
N VAL A 136 3.66 -30.67 3.46
CA VAL A 136 3.76 -30.20 2.07
C VAL A 136 3.45 -28.70 1.96
N VAL A 137 2.50 -28.20 2.76
CA VAL A 137 2.06 -26.80 2.74
C VAL A 137 3.09 -25.85 3.38
N GLU A 138 3.93 -26.31 4.31
CA GLU A 138 4.94 -25.47 5.00
C GLU A 138 5.85 -24.69 4.04
N LYS A 139 6.16 -25.25 2.86
CA LYS A 139 7.01 -24.57 1.86
C LYS A 139 6.42 -23.26 1.36
N TYR A 140 5.08 -23.13 1.33
CA TYR A 140 4.38 -21.92 0.90
C TYR A 140 4.31 -20.85 2.00
N GLN A 141 4.68 -21.19 3.25
CA GLN A 141 4.70 -20.27 4.40
C GLN A 141 6.10 -19.71 4.68
N ARG A 142 7.10 -20.09 3.88
CA ARG A 142 8.49 -19.65 4.06
C ARG A 142 8.60 -18.17 3.74
N ARG A 143 8.90 -17.38 4.78
CA ARG A 143 9.05 -15.93 4.69
C ARG A 143 10.51 -15.52 4.56
N ARG A 144 10.73 -14.47 3.77
CA ARG A 144 11.98 -13.74 3.60
C ARG A 144 11.85 -12.38 4.24
N LYS A 145 12.96 -11.80 4.66
CA LYS A 145 13.01 -10.44 5.22
C LYS A 145 12.99 -9.41 4.09
N TYR A 146 12.05 -8.47 4.16
CA TYR A 146 11.92 -7.31 3.28
C TYR A 146 12.20 -6.04 4.06
N SER A 147 12.78 -5.05 3.39
CA SER A 147 12.96 -3.67 3.88
C SER A 147 12.07 -2.76 3.03
N LEU A 148 11.30 -1.90 3.70
CA LEU A 148 10.52 -0.81 3.09
C LEU A 148 11.12 0.51 3.57
N SER A 149 11.38 1.42 2.65
CA SER A 149 11.84 2.78 2.95
C SER A 149 10.98 3.79 2.20
N ALA A 150 10.55 4.84 2.90
CA ALA A 150 9.75 5.93 2.36
C ALA A 150 10.38 7.28 2.73
N VAL A 151 10.77 8.07 1.72
CA VAL A 151 11.36 9.40 1.88
C VAL A 151 10.32 10.45 1.51
N PHE A 152 9.92 11.26 2.49
CA PHE A 152 8.92 12.30 2.31
C PHE A 152 9.59 13.62 1.89
N HIS A 153 9.26 14.12 0.70
CA HIS A 153 9.82 15.37 0.18
C HIS A 153 8.97 16.59 0.56
N SER A 154 7.65 16.45 0.50
CA SER A 154 6.70 17.51 0.86
C SER A 154 5.33 16.94 1.24
N ALA A 155 4.61 17.68 2.09
CA ALA A 155 3.20 17.49 2.39
C ALA A 155 2.50 18.86 2.27
N THR A 156 1.61 19.01 1.28
CA THR A 156 0.98 20.27 0.89
C THR A 156 -0.54 20.09 0.76
N MET A 157 -1.27 21.19 0.51
CA MET A 157 -2.74 21.18 0.39
C MET A 157 -3.48 20.67 1.64
N LEU A 158 -2.86 20.79 2.81
CA LEU A 158 -3.45 20.34 4.08
C LEU A 158 -4.77 21.08 4.35
N GLN A 159 -5.80 20.31 4.67
CA GLN A 159 -7.11 20.82 5.07
C GLN A 159 -7.32 20.69 6.58
N ASP A 160 -8.24 21.50 7.12
CA ASP A 160 -8.68 21.45 8.52
C ASP A 160 -7.51 21.42 9.52
N VAL A 161 -6.58 22.36 9.35
CA VAL A 161 -5.38 22.47 10.19
C VAL A 161 -5.72 22.97 11.61
N GLY A 162 -4.92 22.60 12.60
CA GLY A 162 -5.10 23.06 14.00
C GLY A 162 -4.36 22.20 15.02
N GLU A 163 -4.18 20.91 14.75
CA GLU A 163 -3.40 20.00 15.58
C GLU A 163 -2.14 19.53 14.83
N ALA A 164 -1.16 18.99 15.57
CA ALA A 164 0.05 18.43 14.99
C ALA A 164 -0.27 17.19 14.13
N ILE A 165 0.38 17.12 12.97
CA ILE A 165 0.19 16.10 11.94
C ILE A 165 1.42 15.19 11.91
N GLN A 166 1.18 13.89 11.73
CA GLN A 166 2.19 12.86 11.55
C GLN A 166 1.75 11.92 10.41
N PHE A 167 2.68 11.45 9.59
CA PHE A 167 2.41 10.38 8.64
C PHE A 167 2.96 9.07 9.15
N GLU A 168 2.18 8.00 9.03
CA GLU A 168 2.57 6.63 9.33
C GLU A 168 2.61 5.81 8.04
N VAL A 169 3.63 4.98 7.87
CA VAL A 169 3.74 4.02 6.77
C VAL A 169 3.75 2.60 7.34
N SER A 170 2.93 1.73 6.77
CA SER A 170 2.84 0.32 7.20
C SER A 170 2.71 -0.63 6.02
N ILE A 171 3.10 -1.90 6.23
CA ILE A 171 2.81 -3.03 5.32
C ILE A 171 2.37 -4.22 6.16
N GLY A 172 1.15 -4.69 5.95
CA GLY A 172 0.50 -5.62 6.89
C GLY A 172 0.38 -5.01 8.29
N ASN A 173 0.84 -5.72 9.33
CA ASN A 173 0.93 -5.16 10.69
C ASN A 173 2.27 -4.44 10.95
N TYR A 174 3.28 -4.58 10.09
CA TYR A 174 4.59 -3.95 10.31
C TYR A 174 4.49 -2.44 10.10
N GLY A 175 4.86 -1.67 11.12
CA GLY A 175 4.81 -0.21 11.12
C GLY A 175 3.49 0.41 11.57
N ASN A 176 2.48 -0.41 11.88
CA ASN A 176 1.25 0.08 12.48
C ASN A 176 1.51 0.46 13.96
N LYS A 177 1.49 1.75 14.29
CA LYS A 177 1.79 2.29 15.62
C LYS A 177 0.78 1.84 16.68
N PHE A 178 -0.43 1.48 16.26
CA PHE A 178 -1.50 1.03 17.16
C PHE A 178 -1.54 -0.50 17.31
N ASP A 179 -0.64 -1.23 16.64
CA ASP A 179 -0.54 -2.68 16.74
C ASP A 179 0.60 -3.09 17.69
N THR A 180 0.30 -3.98 18.63
CA THR A 180 1.27 -4.48 19.62
C THR A 180 1.80 -5.88 19.30
N THR A 181 1.38 -6.47 18.18
CA THR A 181 1.81 -7.83 17.76
C THR A 181 3.18 -7.81 17.10
N CYS A 182 3.57 -6.67 16.52
CA CYS A 182 4.87 -6.45 15.90
C CYS A 182 5.81 -5.65 16.81
N LYS A 183 7.12 -5.82 16.60
CA LYS A 183 8.10 -4.94 17.25
C LYS A 183 7.92 -3.49 16.76
N PRO A 184 8.09 -2.48 17.62
CA PRO A 184 8.10 -1.08 17.18
C PRO A 184 9.15 -0.84 16.09
N LEU A 185 8.78 -0.05 15.09
CA LEU A 185 9.62 0.31 13.94
C LEU A 185 9.58 1.83 13.76
N ALA A 186 10.55 2.40 13.05
CA ALA A 186 10.59 3.81 12.69
C ALA A 186 9.62 4.08 11.52
N SER A 187 8.33 3.87 11.77
CA SER A 187 7.26 3.88 10.78
C SER A 187 6.53 5.22 10.66
N THR A 188 6.93 6.23 11.42
CA THR A 188 6.25 7.53 11.45
C THR A 188 7.19 8.69 11.23
N THR A 189 6.72 9.74 10.57
CA THR A 189 7.40 11.05 10.56
C THR A 189 7.35 11.69 11.95
N GLN A 190 8.18 12.68 12.21
CA GLN A 190 7.98 13.54 13.38
C GLN A 190 6.65 14.30 13.27
N TYR A 191 6.08 14.65 14.43
CA TYR A 191 4.90 15.51 14.48
C TYR A 191 5.28 16.92 14.03
N SER A 192 4.51 17.50 13.13
CA SER A 192 4.70 18.88 12.67
C SER A 192 3.36 19.58 12.62
N ARG A 193 3.35 20.86 12.99
CA ARG A 193 2.20 21.73 12.74
C ARG A 193 2.24 22.27 11.31
N ALA A 194 1.07 22.51 10.76
CA ALA A 194 0.93 23.04 9.41
C ALA A 194 1.08 24.57 9.42
N VAL A 195 1.70 25.09 8.37
CA VAL A 195 1.94 26.53 8.17
C VAL A 195 1.23 26.97 6.91
N PHE A 196 0.63 28.15 6.93
CA PHE A 196 0.02 28.73 5.73
C PHE A 196 1.11 29.28 4.80
N ASP A 197 1.00 29.04 3.50
CA ASP A 197 1.95 29.57 2.51
C ASP A 197 1.79 31.07 2.24
N GLY A 198 0.77 31.70 2.84
CA GLY A 198 0.41 33.10 2.63
C GLY A 198 -0.45 33.34 1.39
N ASN A 199 -0.91 32.28 0.71
CA ASN A 199 -1.65 32.41 -0.54
C ASN A 199 -2.77 31.37 -0.71
N TYR A 200 -2.43 30.09 -0.88
CA TYR A 200 -3.37 29.07 -1.37
C TYR A 200 -3.56 27.88 -0.44
N TYR A 201 -2.57 27.50 0.37
CA TYR A 201 -2.66 26.24 1.10
C TYR A 201 -1.77 26.16 2.34
N TYR A 202 -2.06 25.15 3.17
CA TYR A 202 -1.23 24.76 4.29
C TYR A 202 -0.26 23.63 3.92
N TYR A 203 0.94 23.65 4.49
CA TYR A 203 1.99 22.65 4.26
C TYR A 203 2.77 22.34 5.56
N LEU A 204 3.51 21.21 5.57
CA LEU A 204 4.45 20.92 6.66
C LEU A 204 5.85 21.47 6.32
N PRO A 205 6.45 22.30 7.19
CA PRO A 205 7.71 23.00 6.92
C PRO A 205 8.96 22.12 7.15
N TRP A 206 9.07 20.98 6.46
CA TRP A 206 10.24 20.09 6.56
C TRP A 206 11.55 20.68 6.03
N ALA A 207 11.51 21.83 5.35
CA ALA A 207 12.68 22.57 4.85
C ALA A 207 13.72 21.63 4.18
N HIS A 208 14.97 21.64 4.67
CA HIS A 208 16.07 20.82 4.13
C HIS A 208 16.18 19.42 4.75
N THR A 209 15.47 19.14 5.84
CA THR A 209 15.52 17.84 6.54
C THR A 209 14.27 17.04 6.21
N LYS A 210 14.42 16.04 5.33
CA LYS A 210 13.30 15.25 4.84
C LYS A 210 13.03 14.05 5.77
N PRO A 211 11.80 13.85 6.25
CA PRO A 211 11.48 12.66 7.05
C PRO A 211 11.68 11.38 6.25
N VAL A 212 12.30 10.39 6.89
CA VAL A 212 12.51 9.06 6.32
C VAL A 212 11.89 8.04 7.26
N VAL A 213 11.02 7.22 6.70
CA VAL A 213 10.43 6.07 7.37
C VAL A 213 11.08 4.80 6.85
N THR A 214 11.51 3.92 7.75
CA THR A 214 12.07 2.62 7.39
C THR A 214 11.53 1.52 8.28
N LEU A 215 11.11 0.42 7.68
CA LEU A 215 10.58 -0.73 8.39
C LEU A 215 11.00 -2.05 7.75
N THR A 216 11.14 -3.08 8.58
CA THR A 216 11.42 -4.44 8.13
C THR A 216 10.20 -5.31 8.32
N SER A 217 9.89 -6.14 7.32
CA SER A 217 8.74 -7.03 7.31
C SER A 217 9.13 -8.42 6.79
N TYR A 218 8.24 -9.41 6.91
CA TYR A 218 8.51 -10.80 6.56
C TYR A 218 7.38 -11.38 5.71
N TRP A 219 7.69 -11.74 4.46
CA TRP A 219 6.71 -12.19 3.47
C TRP A 219 7.27 -13.30 2.59
N GLU A 220 6.37 -14.05 1.96
CA GLU A 220 6.71 -15.04 0.95
C GLU A 220 7.40 -14.37 -0.25
N ASP A 221 8.45 -14.99 -0.79
CA ASP A 221 9.07 -14.54 -2.04
C ASP A 221 8.22 -15.00 -3.23
N ILE A 222 7.36 -14.09 -3.69
CA ILE A 222 6.49 -14.27 -4.86
C ILE A 222 7.00 -13.47 -6.07
N SER A 223 8.32 -13.25 -6.16
CA SER A 223 8.96 -12.55 -7.29
C SER A 223 8.54 -13.11 -8.65
N HIS A 224 8.41 -14.44 -8.78
CA HIS A 224 7.97 -15.09 -10.02
C HIS A 224 6.57 -14.64 -10.49
N ARG A 225 5.71 -14.16 -9.58
CA ARG A 225 4.39 -13.57 -9.89
C ARG A 225 4.51 -12.08 -10.17
N LEU A 226 5.06 -11.32 -9.21
CA LEU A 226 5.05 -9.86 -9.27
C LEU A 226 6.01 -9.29 -10.33
N ASP A 227 7.15 -9.94 -10.59
CA ASP A 227 8.05 -9.54 -11.68
C ASP A 227 7.35 -9.71 -13.04
N ALA A 228 6.59 -10.80 -13.23
CA ALA A 228 5.82 -11.02 -14.46
C ALA A 228 4.74 -9.93 -14.64
N VAL A 229 4.03 -9.57 -13.57
CA VAL A 229 3.03 -8.49 -13.58
C VAL A 229 3.67 -7.16 -13.97
N ASN A 230 4.80 -6.80 -13.35
CA ASN A 230 5.48 -5.54 -13.61
C ASN A 230 6.02 -5.46 -15.05
N ILE A 231 6.58 -6.56 -15.57
CA ILE A 231 7.03 -6.64 -16.97
C ILE A 231 5.86 -6.40 -17.93
N LEU A 232 4.73 -7.09 -17.72
CA LEU A 232 3.54 -6.92 -18.57
C LEU A 232 2.94 -5.51 -18.47
N LEU A 233 2.93 -4.91 -17.28
CA LEU A 233 2.50 -3.52 -17.09
C LEU A 233 3.40 -2.53 -17.83
N ALA A 234 4.72 -2.76 -17.84
CA ALA A 234 5.66 -1.93 -18.58
C ALA A 234 5.40 -2.00 -20.09
N MET A 235 5.16 -3.21 -20.63
CA MET A 235 4.78 -3.41 -22.03
C MET A 235 3.47 -2.70 -22.38
N ALA A 236 2.44 -2.85 -21.53
CA ALA A 236 1.14 -2.21 -21.72
C ALA A 236 1.23 -0.68 -21.71
N GLU A 237 2.01 -0.11 -20.76
CA GLU A 237 2.22 1.33 -20.69
C GLU A 237 2.95 1.86 -21.93
N GLN A 238 4.00 1.18 -22.38
CA GLN A 238 4.75 1.58 -23.57
C GLN A 238 3.85 1.54 -24.82
N LEU A 239 3.06 0.47 -24.99
CA LEU A 239 2.09 0.36 -26.07
C LEU A 239 1.03 1.46 -26.01
N GLN A 240 0.52 1.77 -24.81
CA GLN A 240 -0.45 2.84 -24.62
C GLN A 240 0.10 4.21 -25.03
N LEU A 241 1.31 4.56 -24.59
CA LEU A 241 1.96 5.83 -24.94
C LEU A 241 2.14 5.98 -26.46
N ASN A 242 2.61 4.92 -27.12
CA ASN A 242 2.77 4.91 -28.57
C ASN A 242 1.43 4.99 -29.31
N LEU A 243 0.41 4.30 -28.82
CA LEU A 243 -0.93 4.32 -29.39
C LEU A 243 -1.56 5.72 -29.27
N GLU A 244 -1.38 6.39 -28.13
CA GLU A 244 -1.81 7.78 -27.93
C GLU A 244 -1.09 8.74 -28.89
N ALA A 245 0.22 8.58 -29.08
CA ALA A 245 0.99 9.36 -30.05
C ALA A 245 0.50 9.13 -31.49
N LEU A 246 0.19 7.88 -31.85
CA LEU A 246 -0.35 7.52 -33.16
C LEU A 246 -1.73 8.16 -33.39
N LYS A 247 -2.64 8.04 -32.41
CA LYS A 247 -3.98 8.66 -32.45
C LYS A 247 -3.88 10.18 -32.55
N ALA A 248 -2.98 10.81 -31.80
CA ALA A 248 -2.74 12.25 -31.86
C ALA A 248 -2.24 12.68 -33.25
N GLY A 249 -1.31 11.92 -33.84
CA GLY A 249 -0.81 12.16 -35.21
C GLY A 249 -1.92 12.09 -36.27
N MET A 250 -2.85 11.13 -36.14
CA MET A 250 -4.00 11.01 -37.04
C MET A 250 -4.97 12.18 -36.90
N GLN A 251 -5.28 12.59 -35.67
CA GLN A 251 -6.15 13.74 -35.40
C GLN A 251 -5.52 15.06 -35.90
N GLY A 252 -4.21 15.20 -35.73
CA GLY A 252 -3.42 16.33 -36.21
C GLY A 252 -3.20 16.37 -37.73
N LYS A 253 -3.67 15.37 -38.48
CA LYS A 253 -3.48 15.23 -39.93
C LYS A 253 -2.01 15.35 -40.36
N VAL A 254 -1.13 14.76 -39.56
CA VAL A 254 0.30 14.71 -39.82
C VAL A 254 0.56 14.01 -41.18
N PRO A 255 1.58 14.41 -41.96
CA PRO A 255 1.91 13.78 -43.23
C PRO A 255 2.02 12.25 -43.15
N ALA A 256 1.54 11.53 -44.17
CA ALA A 256 1.43 10.08 -44.16
C ALA A 256 2.75 9.34 -43.92
N ASN A 257 3.88 9.91 -44.37
CA ASN A 257 5.21 9.37 -44.12
C ASN A 257 5.59 9.43 -42.63
N GLN A 258 5.34 10.56 -41.96
CA GLN A 258 5.61 10.72 -40.53
C GLN A 258 4.66 9.84 -39.70
N LEU A 259 3.41 9.69 -40.12
CA LEU A 259 2.48 8.77 -39.46
C LEU A 259 2.94 7.31 -39.58
N ALA A 260 3.47 6.92 -40.74
CA ALA A 260 4.05 5.59 -40.94
C ALA A 260 5.30 5.37 -40.08
N GLU A 261 6.14 6.39 -39.85
CA GLU A 261 7.29 6.30 -38.93
C GLU A 261 6.85 6.06 -37.48
N ILE A 262 5.83 6.78 -36.99
CA ILE A 262 5.27 6.58 -35.64
C ILE A 262 4.71 5.17 -35.50
N TRP A 263 3.96 4.71 -36.51
CA TRP A 263 3.39 3.36 -36.54
C TRP A 263 4.47 2.28 -36.59
N LEU A 264 5.50 2.43 -37.44
CA LEU A 264 6.61 1.47 -37.53
C LEU A 264 7.33 1.35 -36.19
N LYS A 265 7.61 2.48 -35.53
CA LYS A 265 8.20 2.49 -34.19
C LYS A 265 7.34 1.71 -33.19
N LEU A 266 6.03 1.96 -33.16
CA LEU A 266 5.10 1.24 -32.28
C LEU A 266 5.18 -0.27 -32.50
N ILE A 267 5.09 -0.72 -33.75
CA ILE A 267 5.08 -2.15 -34.08
C ILE A 267 6.45 -2.80 -33.78
N ASP A 268 7.56 -2.12 -34.09
CA ASP A 268 8.90 -2.61 -33.77
C ASP A 268 9.09 -2.80 -32.26
N GLU A 269 8.62 -1.86 -31.45
CA GLU A 269 8.67 -1.96 -29.99
C GLU A 269 7.78 -3.10 -29.46
N VAL A 270 6.56 -3.30 -30.00
CA VAL A 270 5.71 -4.46 -29.62
C VAL A 270 6.40 -5.78 -29.95
N ILE A 271 7.05 -5.88 -31.12
CA ILE A 271 7.77 -7.08 -31.53
C ILE A 271 8.96 -7.35 -30.60
N GLU A 272 9.67 -6.31 -30.16
CA GLU A 272 10.78 -6.42 -29.21
C GLU A 272 10.29 -6.85 -27.82
N ASP A 273 9.28 -6.17 -27.29
CA ASP A 273 8.71 -6.44 -25.97
C ASP A 273 8.17 -7.87 -25.87
N THR A 274 7.40 -8.31 -26.86
CA THR A 274 6.80 -9.66 -26.86
C THR A 274 7.81 -10.79 -27.02
N ARG A 275 9.07 -10.51 -27.38
CA ARG A 275 10.16 -11.51 -27.34
C ARG A 275 10.71 -11.73 -25.93
N TYR A 276 10.48 -10.80 -25.01
CA TYR A 276 11.04 -10.88 -23.66
C TYR A 276 10.44 -12.05 -22.90
N THR A 277 11.29 -12.87 -22.30
CA THR A 277 10.84 -14.03 -21.52
C THR A 277 10.39 -13.60 -20.14
N LEU A 278 9.14 -13.91 -19.79
CA LEU A 278 8.67 -13.77 -18.42
C LEU A 278 9.50 -14.64 -17.45
N PRO A 279 9.55 -14.30 -16.16
CA PRO A 279 10.30 -15.04 -15.15
C PRO A 279 9.99 -16.54 -15.17
N LEU A 280 11.04 -17.36 -15.16
CA LEU A 280 10.91 -18.82 -15.10
C LEU A 280 10.45 -19.29 -13.71
N LEU A 281 9.60 -20.31 -13.68
CA LEU A 281 9.14 -20.97 -12.45
C LEU A 281 10.15 -21.98 -11.89
N GLU A 282 11.13 -22.40 -12.70
CA GLU A 282 12.09 -23.43 -12.31
C GLU A 282 12.93 -23.01 -11.10
N GLY A 283 13.12 -23.94 -10.15
CA GLY A 283 13.86 -23.68 -8.91
C GLY A 283 13.11 -22.85 -7.85
N LYS A 284 11.88 -22.40 -8.12
CA LYS A 284 11.04 -21.72 -7.13
C LYS A 284 10.31 -22.75 -6.26
N ALA A 285 10.42 -22.60 -4.94
CA ALA A 285 9.92 -23.61 -3.99
C ALA A 285 8.39 -23.56 -3.76
N ASN A 286 7.76 -22.43 -4.06
CA ASN A 286 6.36 -22.10 -3.72
C ASN A 286 5.45 -21.93 -4.96
N VAL A 287 5.76 -22.65 -6.04
CA VAL A 287 4.95 -22.67 -7.28
C VAL A 287 3.69 -23.50 -7.08
N THR A 288 2.54 -22.96 -7.48
CA THR A 288 1.24 -23.65 -7.45
C THR A 288 0.83 -24.16 -8.84
N ILE A 289 -0.25 -24.94 -8.88
CA ILE A 289 -0.85 -25.38 -10.15
C ILE A 289 -1.31 -24.17 -10.96
N LEU A 290 -1.95 -23.19 -10.29
CA LEU A 290 -2.43 -21.97 -10.94
C LEU A 290 -1.28 -21.14 -11.53
N ASP A 291 -0.12 -21.06 -10.85
CA ASP A 291 1.07 -20.37 -11.40
C ASP A 291 1.48 -20.95 -12.76
N THR A 292 1.44 -22.28 -12.88
CA THR A 292 1.78 -22.97 -14.13
C THR A 292 0.75 -22.68 -15.23
N GLN A 293 -0.54 -22.62 -14.89
CA GLN A 293 -1.59 -22.31 -15.86
C GLN A 293 -1.51 -20.84 -16.33
N ILE A 294 -1.32 -19.90 -15.39
CA ILE A 294 -1.15 -18.47 -15.70
C ILE A 294 0.10 -18.25 -16.55
N GLN A 295 1.22 -18.93 -16.26
CA GLN A 295 2.44 -18.79 -17.07
C GLN A 295 2.21 -19.29 -18.50
N LYS A 296 1.53 -20.42 -18.70
CA LYS A 296 1.19 -20.93 -20.03
C LYS A 296 0.30 -19.96 -20.80
N LEU A 297 -0.74 -19.44 -20.14
CA LEU A 297 -1.66 -18.46 -20.72
C LEU A 297 -0.89 -17.20 -21.15
N ARG A 298 -0.10 -16.59 -20.25
CA ARG A 298 0.72 -15.40 -20.55
C ARG A 298 1.67 -15.65 -21.72
N SER A 299 2.38 -16.78 -21.72
CA SER A 299 3.37 -17.11 -22.76
C SER A 299 2.72 -17.28 -24.14
N ARG A 300 1.56 -17.95 -24.19
CA ARG A 300 0.80 -18.15 -25.43
C ARG A 300 0.26 -16.82 -25.96
N SER A 301 -0.40 -16.03 -25.12
CA SER A 301 -0.94 -14.73 -25.52
C SER A 301 0.14 -13.79 -26.03
N LEU A 302 1.31 -13.74 -25.38
CA LEU A 302 2.45 -12.95 -25.87
C LEU A 302 2.95 -13.45 -27.23
N SER A 303 3.01 -14.77 -27.43
CA SER A 303 3.42 -15.35 -28.72
C SER A 303 2.42 -15.02 -29.84
N GLN A 304 1.12 -15.04 -29.55
CA GLN A 304 0.08 -14.67 -30.51
C GLN A 304 0.16 -13.18 -30.89
N ILE A 305 0.37 -12.29 -29.91
CA ILE A 305 0.59 -10.86 -30.16
C ILE A 305 1.86 -10.65 -30.98
N HIS A 306 2.94 -11.38 -30.66
CA HIS A 306 4.20 -11.33 -31.41
C HIS A 306 4.01 -11.67 -32.89
N GLU A 307 3.39 -12.82 -33.17
CA GLU A 307 3.12 -13.27 -34.55
C GLU A 307 2.21 -12.29 -35.30
N ALA A 308 1.18 -11.77 -34.62
CA ALA A 308 0.29 -10.77 -35.20
C ALA A 308 1.01 -9.46 -35.54
N ALA A 309 1.87 -8.97 -34.65
CA ALA A 309 2.67 -7.78 -34.86
C ALA A 309 3.68 -7.96 -36.01
N VAL A 310 4.36 -9.11 -36.09
CA VAL A 310 5.28 -9.41 -37.21
C VAL A 310 4.55 -9.44 -38.54
N ARG A 311 3.37 -10.09 -38.61
CA ARG A 311 2.54 -10.13 -39.81
C ARG A 311 2.05 -8.73 -40.20
N MET A 312 1.52 -7.98 -39.25
CA MET A 312 1.04 -6.62 -39.45
C MET A 312 2.15 -5.72 -39.99
N ARG A 313 3.37 -5.86 -39.46
CA ARG A 313 4.55 -5.14 -39.93
C ARG A 313 4.84 -5.35 -41.43
N SER A 314 4.66 -6.57 -41.94
CA SER A 314 4.96 -6.91 -43.34
C SER A 314 3.81 -6.68 -44.31
N GLU A 315 2.56 -6.83 -43.85
CA GLU A 315 1.38 -6.89 -44.73
C GLU A 315 0.52 -5.63 -44.69
N ALA A 316 0.60 -4.81 -43.63
CA ALA A 316 -0.26 -3.64 -43.50
C ALA A 316 0.07 -2.57 -44.53
N THR A 317 -0.95 -2.16 -45.29
CA THR A 317 -0.86 -1.11 -46.31
C THR A 317 -1.42 0.23 -45.83
N GLU A 318 -2.31 0.21 -44.83
CA GLU A 318 -2.95 1.41 -44.27
C GLU A 318 -2.85 1.41 -42.74
N VAL A 319 -2.23 2.43 -42.15
CA VAL A 319 -2.06 2.58 -40.68
C VAL A 319 -3.40 2.62 -39.94
N LYS A 320 -4.44 3.18 -40.56
CA LYS A 320 -5.75 3.35 -39.92
C LYS A 320 -6.46 2.02 -39.68
N SER A 321 -6.26 1.03 -40.55
CA SER A 321 -6.94 -0.27 -40.43
C SER A 321 -6.34 -1.14 -39.33
N THR A 322 -5.12 -0.84 -38.86
CA THR A 322 -4.44 -1.61 -37.81
C THR A 322 -4.83 -1.22 -36.39
N LEU A 323 -5.48 -0.06 -36.19
CA LEU A 323 -5.73 0.50 -34.86
C LEU A 323 -6.51 -0.43 -33.93
N ALA A 324 -7.59 -1.04 -34.42
CA ALA A 324 -8.44 -1.89 -33.61
C ALA A 324 -7.67 -3.10 -33.07
N GLU A 325 -6.82 -3.70 -33.91
CA GLU A 325 -6.01 -4.86 -33.50
C GLU A 325 -4.94 -4.45 -32.47
N ILE A 326 -4.34 -3.26 -32.60
CA ILE A 326 -3.39 -2.73 -31.62
C ILE A 326 -4.07 -2.42 -30.28
N GLU A 327 -5.29 -1.88 -30.32
CA GLU A 327 -6.12 -1.67 -29.13
C GLU A 327 -6.46 -2.99 -28.43
N ASP A 328 -6.80 -4.03 -29.20
CA ASP A 328 -7.05 -5.37 -28.68
C ASP A 328 -5.80 -5.97 -28.01
N TRP A 329 -4.60 -5.73 -28.57
CA TRP A 329 -3.35 -6.17 -27.93
C TRP A 329 -3.13 -5.49 -26.60
N LEU A 330 -3.39 -4.18 -26.51
CA LEU A 330 -3.28 -3.44 -25.24
C LEU A 330 -4.25 -3.98 -24.19
N GLU A 331 -5.50 -4.22 -24.57
CA GLU A 331 -6.49 -4.80 -23.65
C GLU A 331 -6.05 -6.18 -23.17
N LYS A 332 -5.58 -7.04 -24.08
CA LYS A 332 -5.04 -8.36 -23.73
C LYS A 332 -3.86 -8.25 -22.77
N LEU A 333 -2.89 -7.38 -23.03
CA LEU A 333 -1.75 -7.18 -22.13
C LEU A 333 -2.21 -6.77 -20.73
N LEU A 334 -3.16 -5.83 -20.62
CA LEU A 334 -3.73 -5.42 -19.33
C LEU A 334 -4.44 -6.57 -18.61
N GLN A 335 -5.20 -7.40 -19.31
CA GLN A 335 -5.84 -8.60 -18.74
C GLN A 335 -4.79 -9.59 -18.18
N LEU A 336 -3.64 -9.74 -18.84
CA LEU A 336 -2.56 -10.62 -18.38
C LEU A 336 -1.88 -10.16 -17.08
N THR A 337 -2.03 -8.88 -16.69
CA THR A 337 -1.45 -8.31 -15.46
C THR A 337 -2.21 -8.71 -14.20
N GLU A 338 -3.42 -9.24 -14.34
CA GLU A 338 -4.22 -9.71 -13.22
C GLU A 338 -3.52 -10.88 -12.51
N GLU A 339 -3.27 -10.73 -11.21
CA GLU A 339 -2.55 -11.72 -10.39
C GLU A 339 -3.40 -12.14 -9.18
N PRO A 340 -4.17 -13.23 -9.29
CA PRO A 340 -5.06 -13.66 -8.21
C PRO A 340 -4.30 -14.17 -6.98
N GLN A 341 -3.05 -14.62 -7.12
CA GLN A 341 -2.26 -15.18 -6.02
C GLN A 341 -1.26 -14.16 -5.42
N ASN A 342 -1.64 -12.89 -5.35
CA ASN A 342 -0.84 -11.87 -4.69
C ASN A 342 -0.97 -11.93 -3.15
N SER A 343 0.00 -12.58 -2.50
CA SER A 343 0.08 -12.68 -1.04
C SER A 343 0.75 -11.48 -0.36
N MET A 344 1.39 -10.58 -1.12
CA MET A 344 2.09 -9.43 -0.55
C MET A 344 1.07 -8.34 -0.16
N PRO A 345 1.03 -7.87 1.10
CA PRO A 345 0.13 -6.78 1.48
C PRO A 345 0.54 -5.45 0.86
N ASP A 346 -0.41 -4.54 0.76
CA ASP A 346 -0.19 -3.21 0.24
C ASP A 346 0.50 -2.33 1.29
N VAL A 347 1.26 -1.35 0.80
CA VAL A 347 1.81 -0.29 1.64
C VAL A 347 0.71 0.72 1.92
N ILE A 348 0.48 1.03 3.19
CA ILE A 348 -0.52 2.00 3.60
C ILE A 348 0.16 3.20 4.23
N ILE A 349 -0.13 4.40 3.71
CA ILE A 349 0.25 5.67 4.33
C ILE A 349 -0.98 6.24 5.02
N TRP A 350 -0.88 6.54 6.31
CA TRP A 350 -1.90 7.21 7.10
C TRP A 350 -1.46 8.62 7.50
N MET A 351 -2.35 9.59 7.36
CA MET A 351 -2.27 10.87 8.03
C MET A 351 -2.93 10.76 9.41
N ILE A 352 -2.17 11.05 10.45
CA ILE A 352 -2.59 11.06 11.85
C ILE A 352 -2.60 12.50 12.34
N ARG A 353 -3.70 12.90 12.97
CA ARG A 353 -3.88 14.21 13.61
C ARG A 353 -4.52 13.97 14.99
N GLY A 354 -3.93 14.52 16.05
CA GLY A 354 -4.46 14.35 17.41
C GLY A 354 -4.62 12.89 17.84
N GLU A 355 -3.65 12.03 17.50
CA GLU A 355 -3.67 10.56 17.69
C GLU A 355 -4.79 9.81 16.92
N LYS A 356 -5.50 10.45 16.00
CA LYS A 356 -6.55 9.82 15.17
C LYS A 356 -6.14 9.72 13.71
N ARG A 357 -6.42 8.57 13.08
CA ARG A 357 -6.27 8.38 11.64
C ARG A 357 -7.37 9.14 10.89
N LEU A 358 -6.98 10.00 9.95
CA LEU A 358 -7.93 10.83 9.19
C LEU A 358 -8.01 10.47 7.71
N ALA A 359 -6.86 10.34 7.06
CA ALA A 359 -6.78 10.10 5.62
C ALA A 359 -5.70 9.07 5.31
N TYR A 360 -5.89 8.32 4.24
CA TYR A 360 -4.99 7.23 3.85
C TYR A 360 -4.71 7.19 2.35
N ALA A 361 -3.64 6.50 1.99
CA ALA A 361 -3.40 5.98 0.66
C ALA A 361 -2.97 4.52 0.78
N ARG A 362 -3.49 3.70 -0.13
CA ARG A 362 -3.17 2.28 -0.25
C ARG A 362 -2.44 2.05 -1.56
N ILE A 363 -1.20 1.59 -1.46
CA ILE A 363 -0.25 1.49 -2.56
C ILE A 363 0.06 0.01 -2.77
N PRO A 364 -0.34 -0.57 -3.91
CA PRO A 364 -0.03 -1.97 -4.21
C PRO A 364 1.48 -2.24 -4.16
N ALA A 365 1.89 -3.27 -3.43
CA ALA A 365 3.31 -3.53 -3.19
C ALA A 365 4.12 -3.66 -4.48
N HIS A 366 3.56 -4.29 -5.52
CA HIS A 366 4.24 -4.50 -6.79
C HIS A 366 4.65 -3.18 -7.48
N GLN A 367 3.95 -2.07 -7.23
CA GLN A 367 4.27 -0.76 -7.82
C GLN A 367 5.54 -0.12 -7.27
N VAL A 368 5.95 -0.51 -6.06
CA VAL A 368 7.12 0.03 -5.35
C VAL A 368 8.17 -1.04 -5.05
N LEU A 369 7.96 -2.27 -5.52
CA LEU A 369 8.83 -3.42 -5.29
C LEU A 369 10.06 -3.39 -6.21
N TYR A 370 11.23 -3.56 -5.63
CA TYR A 370 12.49 -3.71 -6.34
C TYR A 370 12.72 -5.18 -6.71
N SER A 371 13.01 -5.42 -7.99
CA SER A 371 13.42 -6.72 -8.49
C SER A 371 14.89 -6.71 -8.91
N THR A 372 15.59 -7.80 -8.63
CA THR A 372 16.94 -8.04 -9.15
C THR A 372 16.95 -8.53 -10.60
N SER A 373 15.77 -8.90 -11.15
CA SER A 373 15.62 -9.45 -12.50
C SER A 373 15.74 -8.39 -13.59
N GLY A 374 15.56 -7.11 -13.25
CA GLY A 374 15.66 -5.99 -14.19
C GLY A 374 14.84 -4.78 -13.75
N GLU A 375 14.99 -3.67 -14.47
CA GLU A 375 14.21 -2.45 -14.23
C GLU A 375 12.73 -2.65 -14.57
N THR A 376 12.42 -3.31 -15.69
CA THR A 376 11.05 -3.63 -16.11
C THR A 376 10.33 -4.62 -15.19
N ALA A 377 11.08 -5.44 -14.45
CA ALA A 377 10.54 -6.32 -13.41
C ALA A 377 10.30 -5.59 -12.08
N SER A 378 10.95 -4.43 -11.89
CA SER A 378 10.72 -3.59 -10.72
C SER A 378 9.42 -2.79 -10.91
N GLY A 379 8.81 -2.43 -9.78
CA GLY A 379 7.62 -1.60 -9.77
C GLY A 379 7.87 -0.25 -10.45
N LYS A 380 6.89 0.22 -11.21
CA LYS A 380 6.95 1.48 -11.96
C LYS A 380 7.48 2.66 -11.12
N TYR A 381 7.04 2.75 -9.86
CA TYR A 381 7.38 3.83 -8.93
C TYR A 381 8.42 3.43 -7.89
N CYS A 382 9.04 2.25 -8.02
CA CYS A 382 10.07 1.77 -7.10
C CYS A 382 11.25 2.74 -7.06
N GLY A 383 11.48 3.34 -5.90
CA GLY A 383 12.57 4.29 -5.70
C GLY A 383 12.42 5.59 -6.52
N LYS A 384 11.25 5.88 -7.08
CA LYS A 384 10.97 7.11 -7.82
C LYS A 384 10.08 8.03 -6.99
N THR A 385 10.33 9.33 -7.06
CA THR A 385 9.48 10.33 -6.41
C THR A 385 8.14 10.41 -7.13
N GLN A 386 7.06 10.13 -6.41
CA GLN A 386 5.68 10.17 -6.89
C GLN A 386 4.83 11.11 -6.05
N THR A 387 3.76 11.62 -6.66
CA THR A 387 2.74 12.41 -5.98
C THR A 387 1.59 11.48 -5.57
N ILE A 388 1.24 11.46 -4.28
CA ILE A 388 0.18 10.65 -3.71
C ILE A 388 -0.85 11.58 -3.06
N LEU A 389 -2.07 11.51 -3.56
CA LEU A 389 -3.22 12.19 -2.96
C LEU A 389 -3.86 11.25 -1.96
N LEU A 390 -3.94 11.66 -0.69
CA LEU A 390 -4.67 10.86 0.30
C LEU A 390 -6.18 10.99 0.10
N LYS A 391 -6.93 10.08 0.71
CA LYS A 391 -8.40 10.08 0.72
C LYS A 391 -8.94 9.77 2.11
N TYR A 392 -10.15 10.25 2.37
CA TYR A 392 -10.87 9.90 3.59
C TYR A 392 -11.40 8.45 3.50
N PRO A 393 -11.48 7.70 4.63
CA PRO A 393 -12.04 6.34 4.64
C PRO A 393 -13.49 6.21 4.18
N GLN A 394 -14.27 7.31 4.23
CA GLN A 394 -15.60 7.43 3.63
C GLN A 394 -15.71 8.73 2.86
N GLU A 395 -15.85 8.65 1.53
CA GLU A 395 -16.00 9.83 0.68
C GLU A 395 -17.36 10.53 0.85
N LYS A 396 -18.38 9.81 1.34
CA LYS A 396 -19.78 10.29 1.39
C LYS A 396 -19.99 11.53 2.26
N THR A 397 -19.11 11.83 3.22
CA THR A 397 -19.28 12.93 4.18
C THR A 397 -18.49 14.21 3.83
N HIS A 398 -17.45 14.14 2.98
CA HIS A 398 -16.49 15.25 2.83
C HIS A 398 -16.41 15.88 1.43
N GLY A 399 -17.19 15.40 0.45
CA GLY A 399 -17.13 15.88 -0.94
C GLY A 399 -15.76 15.59 -1.59
N PRO A 400 -15.48 16.13 -2.80
CA PRO A 400 -14.26 15.85 -3.56
C PRO A 400 -13.01 16.58 -3.03
N LYS A 401 -12.89 16.77 -1.71
CA LYS A 401 -11.75 17.48 -1.12
C LYS A 401 -10.58 16.53 -0.88
N VAL A 402 -9.44 16.82 -1.49
CA VAL A 402 -8.17 16.14 -1.21
C VAL A 402 -7.68 16.58 0.18
N PRO A 403 -7.49 15.67 1.15
CA PRO A 403 -7.03 16.00 2.50
C PRO A 403 -5.59 16.55 2.52
N VAL A 404 -4.72 15.95 1.71
CA VAL A 404 -3.30 16.30 1.58
C VAL A 404 -2.70 15.69 0.32
N GLU A 405 -1.77 16.42 -0.28
CA GLU A 405 -0.88 15.94 -1.34
C GLU A 405 0.51 15.63 -0.75
N LEU A 406 1.00 14.42 -0.99
CA LEU A 406 2.32 13.98 -0.59
C LEU A 406 3.22 13.82 -1.81
N ARG A 407 4.45 14.34 -1.75
CA ARG A 407 5.53 13.90 -2.64
C ARG A 407 6.45 12.96 -1.87
N VAL A 408 6.48 11.70 -2.29
CA VAL A 408 7.17 10.63 -1.56
C VAL A 408 7.90 9.70 -2.52
N ASN A 409 9.08 9.24 -2.12
CA ASN A 409 9.82 8.18 -2.78
C ASN A 409 9.68 6.90 -1.93
N ILE A 410 9.24 5.80 -2.53
CA ILE A 410 9.01 4.54 -1.80
C ILE A 410 9.78 3.41 -2.46
N TRP A 411 10.53 2.66 -1.67
CA TRP A 411 11.28 1.49 -2.10
C TRP A 411 10.96 0.31 -1.18
N LEU A 412 10.49 -0.79 -1.77
CA LEU A 412 10.28 -2.07 -1.09
C LEU A 412 11.19 -3.10 -1.73
N GLY A 413 11.95 -3.88 -0.96
CA GLY A 413 12.78 -4.93 -1.55
C GLY A 413 13.26 -5.94 -0.52
N LEU A 414 13.87 -7.03 -0.99
CA LEU A 414 14.50 -7.99 -0.11
C LEU A 414 15.61 -7.29 0.70
N SER A 415 15.69 -7.53 2.01
CA SER A 415 16.74 -6.91 2.84
C SER A 415 18.16 -7.27 2.38
N ALA A 416 18.33 -8.39 1.65
CA ALA A 416 19.61 -8.77 1.05
C ALA A 416 20.14 -7.75 0.02
N VAL A 417 19.25 -6.94 -0.57
CA VAL A 417 19.59 -5.93 -1.58
C VAL A 417 19.28 -4.51 -1.09
N GLU A 418 19.09 -4.32 0.22
CA GLU A 418 18.79 -3.03 0.85
C GLU A 418 19.78 -1.92 0.47
N LYS A 419 21.06 -2.25 0.24
CA LYS A 419 22.07 -1.28 -0.23
C LYS A 419 21.69 -0.60 -1.55
N LYS A 420 20.82 -1.20 -2.37
CA LYS A 420 20.31 -0.60 -3.61
C LYS A 420 19.40 0.58 -3.33
N PHE A 421 18.75 0.66 -2.18
CA PHE A 421 17.95 1.83 -1.80
C PHE A 421 18.76 3.13 -1.89
N ASN A 422 20.04 3.11 -1.52
CA ASN A 422 20.91 4.29 -1.55
C ASN A 422 21.08 4.89 -2.95
N SER A 423 20.91 4.12 -4.03
CA SER A 423 20.95 4.68 -5.40
C SER A 423 19.68 5.42 -5.79
N PHE A 424 18.59 5.24 -5.04
CA PHE A 424 17.29 5.88 -5.27
C PHE A 424 17.05 7.09 -4.36
N ALA A 425 17.95 7.31 -3.40
CA ALA A 425 17.82 8.35 -2.42
C ALA A 425 18.65 9.58 -2.77
N GLU A 426 18.04 10.74 -2.66
CA GLU A 426 18.71 12.03 -2.77
C GLU A 426 19.16 12.49 -1.38
N GLY A 427 20.48 12.55 -1.16
CA GLY A 427 21.07 13.11 0.06
C GLY A 427 21.71 12.08 0.99
N THR A 428 22.03 12.52 2.20
CA THR A 428 22.69 11.71 3.24
C THR A 428 21.66 11.28 4.27
N PHE A 429 21.58 9.97 4.54
CA PHE A 429 20.74 9.45 5.60
C PHE A 429 21.40 9.61 6.96
N THR A 430 20.69 10.24 7.88
CA THR A 430 21.08 10.39 9.27
C THR A 430 20.03 9.72 10.16
N VAL A 431 20.49 8.92 11.12
CA VAL A 431 19.62 8.29 12.12
C VAL A 431 19.91 8.95 13.46
N PHE A 432 18.89 9.58 14.05
CA PHE A 432 19.02 10.25 15.33
C PHE A 432 18.48 9.37 16.46
N ALA A 433 19.19 9.39 17.59
CA ALA A 433 18.63 8.98 18.86
C ALA A 433 18.08 10.23 19.56
N GLU A 434 16.78 10.25 19.83
CA GLU A 434 16.09 11.40 20.43
C GLU A 434 15.55 11.08 21.83
N MET A 435 15.56 12.09 22.70
CA MET A 435 14.87 12.10 23.99
C MET A 435 14.40 13.53 24.31
N TYR A 436 13.28 13.65 24.99
CA TYR A 436 12.66 14.93 25.28
C TYR A 436 12.84 15.26 26.76
N GLU A 437 13.45 16.42 27.05
CA GLU A 437 13.52 16.96 28.41
C GLU A 437 12.22 17.72 28.73
N ASN A 438 11.49 17.25 29.73
CA ASN A 438 10.24 17.88 30.17
C ASN A 438 10.48 18.73 31.42
N GLN A 439 9.90 19.93 31.42
CA GLN A 439 9.84 20.82 32.58
C GLN A 439 8.42 21.39 32.69
N ALA A 440 7.99 21.70 33.90
CA ALA A 440 6.75 22.40 34.20
C ALA A 440 7.08 23.72 34.91
N LEU A 441 6.36 24.78 34.55
CA LEU A 441 6.45 26.07 35.24
C LEU A 441 5.53 26.03 36.47
N MET A 442 6.12 25.98 37.66
CA MET A 442 5.40 26.03 38.93
C MET A 442 5.92 27.19 39.77
N PHE A 443 5.02 28.04 40.24
CA PHE A 443 5.37 29.21 41.06
C PHE A 443 6.48 30.09 40.46
N GLY A 444 6.42 30.31 39.14
CA GLY A 444 7.40 31.15 38.41
C GLY A 444 8.77 30.50 38.19
N LYS A 445 8.95 29.21 38.48
CA LYS A 445 10.19 28.48 38.21
C LYS A 445 9.94 27.23 37.37
N TRP A 446 10.72 27.07 36.30
CA TRP A 446 10.77 25.84 35.54
C TRP A 446 11.47 24.74 36.35
N GLY A 447 10.86 23.56 36.40
CA GLY A 447 11.44 22.41 37.09
C GLY A 447 10.68 21.12 36.81
N THR A 448 11.02 20.06 37.54
CA THR A 448 10.35 18.77 37.43
C THR A 448 9.14 18.63 38.36
N SER A 449 9.02 19.53 39.34
CA SER A 449 7.86 19.63 40.21
C SER A 449 6.67 20.09 39.37
N GLY A 450 5.66 19.22 39.19
CA GLY A 450 4.48 19.52 38.35
C GLY A 450 4.37 18.71 37.06
N LEU A 451 5.33 17.82 36.76
CA LEU A 451 5.28 16.90 35.61
C LEU A 451 4.27 15.75 35.82
N VAL A 452 3.00 16.05 36.15
CA VAL A 452 1.96 15.06 36.51
C VAL A 452 1.88 13.94 35.46
N GLY A 453 2.35 12.75 35.82
CA GLY A 453 2.36 11.57 34.93
C GLY A 453 3.40 11.61 33.79
N ARG A 454 4.36 12.54 33.82
CA ARG A 454 5.43 12.71 32.82
C ARG A 454 6.81 12.51 33.46
N HIS A 455 7.78 12.05 32.67
CA HIS A 455 9.16 11.87 33.13
C HIS A 455 10.04 13.07 32.77
N LYS A 456 11.08 13.37 33.57
CA LYS A 456 12.05 14.43 33.23
C LYS A 456 12.65 14.23 31.84
N PHE A 457 13.02 12.99 31.51
CA PHE A 457 13.45 12.61 30.16
C PHE A 457 12.53 11.52 29.66
N SER A 458 11.94 11.72 28.49
CA SER A 458 10.96 10.81 27.91
C SER A 458 11.09 10.62 26.41
N ASP A 459 10.27 9.73 25.87
CA ASP A 459 9.93 9.71 24.46
C ASP A 459 9.08 10.94 24.07
N VAL A 460 8.80 11.09 22.77
CA VAL A 460 7.98 12.18 22.22
C VAL A 460 6.58 12.26 22.83
N THR A 461 6.03 11.14 23.30
CA THR A 461 4.70 11.16 23.93
C THR A 461 4.72 11.69 25.35
N GLY A 462 5.88 11.76 26.02
CA GLY A 462 6.00 12.14 27.43
C GLY A 462 5.79 11.00 28.43
N LYS A 463 5.47 9.77 27.96
CA LYS A 463 4.96 8.68 28.81
C LYS A 463 6.04 7.65 29.17
N ILE A 464 7.03 7.45 28.32
CA ILE A 464 8.07 6.43 28.50
C ILE A 464 9.30 7.10 29.05
N LYS A 465 9.82 6.63 30.20
CA LYS A 465 11.05 7.14 30.78
C LYS A 465 12.25 6.70 29.94
N LEU A 466 13.07 7.65 29.50
CA LEU A 466 14.30 7.39 28.77
C LEU A 466 15.52 7.85 29.57
N LYS A 467 16.65 7.19 29.33
CA LYS A 467 17.94 7.56 29.91
C LYS A 467 19.03 7.43 28.85
N ARG A 468 20.03 8.31 28.90
CA ARG A 468 21.09 8.37 27.89
C ARG A 468 21.88 7.07 27.82
N GLU A 469 22.12 6.42 28.96
CA GLU A 469 22.83 5.14 29.04
C GLU A 469 22.12 3.97 28.34
N PHE A 470 20.83 4.10 27.98
CA PHE A 470 20.09 3.05 27.27
C PHE A 470 20.23 3.13 25.75
N PHE A 471 20.81 4.21 25.23
CA PHE A 471 21.08 4.37 23.81
C PHE A 471 22.47 3.84 23.49
N LEU A 472 22.50 2.64 22.92
CA LEU A 472 23.72 2.01 22.43
C LEU A 472 23.66 1.95 20.90
N PRO A 473 24.73 2.32 20.19
CA PRO A 473 24.74 2.25 18.74
C PRO A 473 24.61 0.78 18.30
N PRO A 474 23.81 0.47 17.28
CA PRO A 474 23.72 -0.88 16.74
C PRO A 474 25.09 -1.40 16.27
N LYS A 475 25.21 -2.73 16.10
CA LYS A 475 26.44 -3.33 15.59
C LYS A 475 26.83 -2.71 14.24
N GLY A 476 28.03 -2.15 14.17
CA GLY A 476 28.57 -1.48 12.97
C GLY A 476 28.21 0.00 12.84
N TRP A 477 27.52 0.56 13.83
CA TRP A 477 27.27 2.00 13.95
C TRP A 477 28.16 2.59 15.05
N GLU A 478 28.54 3.85 14.86
CA GLU A 478 29.25 4.67 15.84
C GLU A 478 28.51 6.01 15.96
N TRP A 479 28.58 6.63 17.14
CA TRP A 479 28.02 7.97 17.32
C TRP A 479 28.86 8.98 16.56
N GLU A 480 28.22 9.83 15.76
CA GLU A 480 28.89 10.92 15.06
C GLU A 480 29.33 12.04 16.01
N GLY A 481 28.60 12.23 17.12
CA GLY A 481 28.92 13.25 18.12
C GLY A 481 28.19 13.06 19.45
N ASP A 482 28.37 14.02 20.35
CA ASP A 482 27.72 14.07 21.67
C ASP A 482 26.24 14.50 21.56
N TRP A 483 25.50 14.31 22.66
CA TRP A 483 24.12 14.80 22.79
C TRP A 483 24.07 16.32 22.62
N ILE A 484 23.28 16.77 21.64
CA ILE A 484 22.94 18.18 21.44
C ILE A 484 21.49 18.45 21.79
N VAL A 485 21.18 19.70 22.16
CA VAL A 485 19.80 20.16 22.32
C VAL A 485 19.34 20.67 20.96
N ASP A 486 18.38 19.98 20.36
CA ASP A 486 17.72 20.43 19.13
C ASP A 486 16.35 21.04 19.48
N PRO A 487 16.12 22.35 19.29
CA PRO A 487 14.83 22.94 19.53
C PRO A 487 13.82 22.40 18.52
N GLU A 488 12.71 21.82 18.99
CA GLU A 488 11.67 21.21 18.15
C GLU A 488 10.87 22.26 17.37
N ARG A 489 11.47 22.83 16.32
CA ARG A 489 10.91 23.94 15.53
C ARG A 489 9.61 23.56 14.84
N SER A 490 9.40 22.28 14.54
CA SER A 490 8.23 21.80 13.81
C SER A 490 6.92 21.91 14.61
N LEU A 491 7.03 22.05 15.94
CA LEU A 491 5.90 22.24 16.85
C LEU A 491 5.71 23.68 17.31
N LEU A 492 6.66 24.58 17.02
CA LEU A 492 6.64 25.97 17.47
C LEU A 492 5.72 26.87 16.64
N THR A 493 5.21 26.39 15.50
CA THR A 493 4.34 27.22 14.66
C THR A 493 2.93 27.28 15.23
N GLU A 494 2.45 28.50 15.45
CA GLU A 494 1.10 28.78 15.93
C GLU A 494 0.10 28.87 14.77
N ALA A 495 -1.19 29.00 15.10
CA ALA A 495 -2.28 28.95 14.11
C ALA A 495 -2.24 30.11 13.10
N ASP A 496 -1.61 31.23 13.47
CA ASP A 496 -1.42 32.44 12.68
C ASP A 496 -0.19 32.37 11.76
N ALA A 497 0.65 31.32 11.87
CA ALA A 497 1.90 31.23 11.12
C ALA A 497 1.67 31.30 9.60
N GLY A 498 2.22 32.36 8.98
CA GLY A 498 2.13 32.62 7.54
C GLY A 498 0.93 33.48 7.12
N HIS A 499 0.06 33.89 8.05
CA HIS A 499 -1.06 34.80 7.78
C HIS A 499 -0.63 36.26 7.89
N THR A 500 -1.15 37.12 7.01
CA THR A 500 -0.98 38.59 7.11
C THR A 500 -2.02 39.24 8.02
N GLU A 501 -3.18 38.58 8.20
CA GLU A 501 -4.28 39.00 9.07
C GLU A 501 -4.83 37.73 9.76
N PHE A 502 -4.98 37.75 11.08
CA PHE A 502 -5.48 36.62 11.87
C PHE A 502 -6.48 37.10 12.92
N THR A 503 -7.53 36.31 13.17
CA THR A 503 -8.54 36.60 14.18
C THR A 503 -8.33 35.65 15.34
N ASP A 504 -8.09 36.20 16.53
CA ASP A 504 -7.91 35.43 17.75
C ASP A 504 -9.06 35.68 18.74
N GLU A 505 -9.36 34.68 19.56
CA GLU A 505 -10.39 34.77 20.61
C GLU A 505 -9.76 35.19 21.94
N VAL A 506 -9.89 36.48 22.27
CA VAL A 506 -9.43 37.00 23.56
C VAL A 506 -10.57 36.93 24.58
N TYR A 507 -10.32 36.22 25.69
CA TYR A 507 -11.28 36.13 26.79
C TYR A 507 -11.01 37.24 27.80
N GLN A 508 -12.04 38.05 28.06
CA GLN A 508 -12.03 39.00 29.16
C GLN A 508 -12.57 38.33 30.42
N ASN A 509 -11.75 38.23 31.46
CA ASN A 509 -12.16 37.62 32.72
C ASN A 509 -12.75 38.66 33.67
N GLU A 510 -13.94 38.36 34.19
CA GLU A 510 -14.59 39.13 35.25
C GLU A 510 -14.84 38.22 36.47
N SER A 511 -14.68 38.78 37.66
CA SER A 511 -14.90 38.09 38.92
C SER A 511 -16.09 38.70 39.66
N ARG A 512 -16.88 37.86 40.33
CA ARG A 512 -17.89 38.33 41.29
C ARG A 512 -18.06 37.37 42.45
N TYR A 513 -18.45 37.93 43.59
CA TYR A 513 -19.01 37.15 44.69
C TYR A 513 -20.49 36.81 44.41
N PRO A 514 -21.00 35.67 44.91
CA PRO A 514 -22.42 35.33 44.76
C PRO A 514 -23.33 36.46 45.27
N GLY A 515 -24.15 37.03 44.37
CA GLY A 515 -25.06 38.14 44.68
C GLY A 515 -24.46 39.56 44.53
N GLY A 516 -23.19 39.70 44.14
CA GLY A 516 -22.52 40.99 43.89
C GLY A 516 -22.44 41.37 42.41
N GLU A 517 -22.01 42.61 42.16
CA GLU A 517 -21.70 43.11 40.81
C GLU A 517 -20.39 42.51 40.28
N TRP A 518 -20.33 42.34 38.95
CA TRP A 518 -19.12 41.91 38.26
C TRP A 518 -18.03 42.96 38.38
N LYS A 519 -16.80 42.52 38.61
CA LYS A 519 -15.60 43.35 38.68
C LYS A 519 -14.52 42.76 37.78
N PRO A 520 -13.60 43.59 37.25
CA PRO A 520 -12.42 43.08 36.55
C PRO A 520 -11.71 42.02 37.40
N ALA A 521 -11.36 40.87 36.80
CA ALA A 521 -10.48 39.90 37.44
C ALA A 521 -9.06 40.49 37.60
N GLU A 522 -8.26 39.92 38.49
CA GLU A 522 -6.88 40.40 38.75
C GLU A 522 -6.01 40.32 37.49
N ASP A 523 -6.23 39.30 36.65
CA ASP A 523 -5.75 39.20 35.28
C ASP A 523 -6.92 39.43 34.30
N THR A 524 -6.96 40.61 33.68
CA THR A 524 -8.10 41.07 32.87
C THR A 524 -8.24 40.39 31.51
N TYR A 525 -7.14 39.87 30.96
CA TYR A 525 -7.08 39.20 29.67
C TYR A 525 -6.25 37.94 29.84
N THR A 526 -6.76 36.82 29.32
CA THR A 526 -6.02 35.57 29.29
C THR A 526 -6.23 34.87 27.95
N ASP A 527 -5.16 34.29 27.42
CA ASP A 527 -5.23 33.26 26.40
C ASP A 527 -5.62 31.97 27.15
N ALA A 528 -6.89 31.58 27.11
CA ALA A 528 -7.43 30.50 27.95
C ALA A 528 -6.89 29.11 27.58
#